data_AF-A0A1V9ZH80-F1
#
_entry.id   AF-A0A1V9ZH80-F1
#
_cell.length_a   1.000
_cell.length_b   1.000
_cell.length_c   1.000
_cell.angle_alpha   90.00
_cell.angle_beta   90.00
_cell.angle_gamma   90.00
#
_symmetry.space_group_name_H-M   'P 1'
#
loop_
_entity.id
_entity.type
_entity.pdbx_description
1 polymer ?
#
loop_
_entity_poly.entity_id
_entity_poly.type
_entity_poly.pdbx_seq_one_letter_code
_entity_poly.pdbx_strand_id
1 'polypeptide(L)'
;MLYLLIVTSELWRFPSESLETLKTTSSNALISSGISDLLPLVCIASGAKDPSCASLLKPSNDYLLQYSRDQFYDKPITIPDQSSVLVLSGLLDPQTVPKYARYQFDSFVGTAKRLVEFEYSAHGTVLNSPPVDYDSTCAVMLIASYIQQDGNVNAIESSCALVSGTPYETNIMVDVTMFGIELDSTNTYEGAPLGQFEAPSILASIDYSYTFIQARNYRIAMIVGYVLVGVLLFTVITMCISRNRQKKNAEEAPVLTPSAEV
;
A
#
# COMPACT_ATOMS: atom_id res chain seq x y z
N MET A 1 2.09 5.02 -10.73
CA MET A 1 2.48 6.43 -10.92
C MET A 1 1.28 7.37 -10.79
N LEU A 2 0.12 7.06 -11.39
CA LEU A 2 -1.12 7.86 -11.24
C LEU A 2 -1.55 8.05 -9.78
N TYR A 3 -1.60 6.98 -8.99
CA TYR A 3 -1.95 7.05 -7.56
C TYR A 3 -1.12 8.10 -6.80
N LEU A 4 0.20 8.06 -6.93
CA LEU A 4 1.08 9.00 -6.23
C LEU A 4 0.88 10.44 -6.67
N LEU A 5 0.64 10.67 -7.97
CA LEU A 5 0.35 12.01 -8.50
C LEU A 5 -0.93 12.60 -7.90
N ILE A 6 -1.98 11.78 -7.75
CA ILE A 6 -3.25 12.21 -7.12
C ILE A 6 -3.02 12.46 -5.62
N VAL A 7 -2.34 11.55 -4.93
CA VAL A 7 -2.03 11.68 -3.51
C VAL A 7 -1.29 12.98 -3.22
N THR A 8 -0.22 13.27 -3.97
CA THR A 8 0.62 14.44 -3.73
C THR A 8 -0.03 15.74 -4.19
N SER A 9 -0.98 15.71 -5.12
CA SER A 9 -1.63 16.93 -5.64
C SER A 9 -2.92 17.27 -4.90
N GLU A 10 -3.73 16.26 -4.57
CA GLU A 10 -5.10 16.45 -4.08
C GLU A 10 -5.33 15.95 -2.66
N LEU A 11 -4.79 14.78 -2.30
CA LEU A 11 -5.14 14.13 -1.03
C LEU A 11 -4.23 14.55 0.13
N TRP A 12 -2.97 14.91 -0.14
CA TRP A 12 -2.04 15.34 0.87
C TRP A 12 -2.34 16.77 1.33
N ARG A 13 -2.36 16.97 2.65
CA ARG A 13 -2.59 18.28 3.27
C ARG A 13 -1.27 19.06 3.28
N PHE A 14 -1.32 20.28 2.74
CA PHE A 14 -0.19 21.21 2.75
C PHE A 14 -0.55 22.45 3.59
N PRO A 15 0.37 23.01 4.39
CA PRO A 15 1.70 22.46 4.67
C PRO A 15 1.62 21.13 5.43
N SER A 16 2.60 20.26 5.17
CA SER A 16 2.68 18.91 5.70
C SER A 16 2.94 18.98 7.20
N GLU A 17 2.28 18.13 7.98
CA GLU A 17 2.64 17.96 9.38
C GLU A 17 4.06 17.36 9.54
N SER A 18 4.68 17.59 10.70
CA SER A 18 5.99 17.02 11.01
C SER A 18 5.91 15.50 11.10
N LEU A 19 7.03 14.81 10.82
CA LEU A 19 7.11 13.36 10.93
C LEU A 19 6.70 12.86 12.33
N GLU A 20 7.08 13.58 13.37
CA GLU A 20 6.72 13.28 14.76
C GLU A 20 5.21 13.39 15.00
N THR A 21 4.57 14.42 14.46
CA THR A 21 3.12 14.61 14.55
C THR A 21 2.36 13.49 13.84
N LEU A 22 2.81 13.12 12.63
CA LEU A 22 2.21 12.03 11.86
C LEU A 22 2.33 10.69 12.59
N LYS A 23 3.50 10.39 13.18
CA LYS A 23 3.71 9.18 13.98
C LYS A 23 2.86 9.17 15.24
N THR A 24 2.84 10.27 15.98
CA THR A 24 2.06 10.40 17.23
C THR A 24 0.57 10.23 16.96
N THR A 25 0.05 10.88 15.92
CA THR A 25 -1.35 10.73 15.50
C THR A 25 -1.67 9.27 15.16
N SER A 26 -0.78 8.61 14.43
CA SER A 26 -0.94 7.20 14.06
C SER A 26 -0.94 6.27 15.27
N SER A 27 -0.04 6.48 16.24
CA SER A 27 0.05 5.68 17.46
C SER A 27 -1.09 5.91 18.46
N ASN A 28 -1.74 7.08 18.40
CA ASN A 28 -2.88 7.38 19.24
C ASN A 28 -4.20 6.80 18.69
N ALA A 29 -4.28 6.48 17.40
CA ALA A 29 -5.46 5.86 16.82
C ALA A 29 -5.49 4.35 17.12
N LEU A 30 -6.67 3.81 17.46
CA LEU A 30 -6.83 2.37 17.69
C LEU A 30 -6.57 1.56 16.41
N ILE A 31 -7.04 2.06 15.27
CA ILE A 31 -6.77 1.49 13.95
C ILE A 31 -6.18 2.59 13.06
N SER A 32 -4.98 2.35 12.52
CA SER A 32 -4.28 3.29 11.65
C SER A 32 -3.50 2.57 10.56
N SER A 33 -3.45 3.17 9.37
CA SER A 33 -2.64 2.71 8.23
C SER A 33 -1.20 3.24 8.22
N GLY A 34 -0.84 4.17 9.12
CA GLY A 34 0.53 4.66 9.28
C GLY A 34 1.00 5.56 8.14
N ILE A 35 0.50 6.80 8.07
CA ILE A 35 0.79 7.71 6.95
C ILE A 35 2.18 8.40 7.02
N SER A 36 2.93 8.21 8.11
CA SER A 36 4.23 8.89 8.30
C SER A 36 5.26 8.55 7.22
N ASP A 37 5.19 7.34 6.67
CA ASP A 37 6.11 6.85 5.65
C ASP A 37 5.88 7.49 4.28
N LEU A 38 4.74 8.18 4.10
CA LEU A 38 4.41 8.90 2.88
C LEU A 38 5.07 10.28 2.83
N LEU A 39 5.46 10.87 3.98
CA LEU A 39 6.06 12.21 4.03
C LEU A 39 7.34 12.33 3.18
N PRO A 40 8.33 11.41 3.25
CA PRO A 40 9.51 11.49 2.36
C PRO A 40 9.16 11.48 0.88
N LEU A 41 8.16 10.69 0.49
CA LEU A 41 7.72 10.59 -0.90
C LEU A 41 7.03 11.88 -1.35
N VAL A 42 6.19 12.48 -0.51
CA VAL A 42 5.55 13.77 -0.78
C VAL A 42 6.58 14.89 -0.86
N CYS A 43 7.60 14.86 0.00
CA CYS A 43 8.70 15.81 -0.03
C CYS A 43 9.46 15.74 -1.35
N ILE A 44 9.80 14.55 -1.84
CA ILE A 44 10.45 14.39 -3.14
C ILE A 44 9.51 14.87 -4.28
N ALA A 45 8.24 14.47 -4.24
CA ALA A 45 7.25 14.82 -5.26
C ALA A 45 6.98 16.33 -5.37
N SER A 46 7.05 17.06 -4.25
CA SER A 46 6.83 18.51 -4.17
C SER A 46 8.09 19.35 -4.33
N GLY A 47 9.24 18.73 -4.61
CA GLY A 47 10.52 19.44 -4.72
C GLY A 47 11.06 19.93 -3.38
N ALA A 48 10.64 19.31 -2.28
CA ALA A 48 11.04 19.59 -0.89
C ALA A 48 10.89 21.07 -0.50
N LYS A 49 9.79 21.69 -0.95
CA LYS A 49 9.44 23.09 -0.66
C LYS A 49 8.74 23.26 0.69
N ASP A 50 8.17 22.19 1.22
CA ASP A 50 7.45 22.20 2.50
C ASP A 50 8.43 22.32 3.69
N PRO A 51 8.12 23.12 4.73
CA PRO A 51 8.95 23.22 5.94
C PRO A 51 9.25 21.86 6.58
N SER A 52 8.30 20.93 6.58
CA SER A 52 8.47 19.59 7.16
C SER A 52 9.41 18.69 6.35
N CYS A 53 9.83 19.13 5.15
CA CYS A 53 10.80 18.45 4.31
C CYS A 53 12.25 18.92 4.53
N ALA A 54 12.50 19.89 5.41
CA ALA A 54 13.82 20.51 5.57
C ALA A 54 14.95 19.52 5.89
N SER A 55 14.64 18.43 6.61
CA SER A 55 15.60 17.37 6.96
C SER A 55 15.81 16.32 5.86
N LEU A 56 15.06 16.39 4.76
CA LEU A 56 15.09 15.39 3.70
C LEU A 56 15.93 15.88 2.51
N LEU A 57 16.56 14.94 1.82
CA LEU A 57 17.39 15.23 0.64
C LEU A 57 16.52 15.89 -0.44
N LYS A 58 16.95 17.07 -0.89
CA LYS A 58 16.31 17.76 -1.99
C LYS A 58 16.58 17.02 -3.31
N PRO A 59 15.57 16.88 -4.18
CA PRO A 59 15.80 16.37 -5.54
C PRO A 59 16.84 17.22 -6.27
N SER A 60 17.62 16.59 -7.15
CA SER A 60 18.66 17.26 -7.96
C SER A 60 18.11 18.02 -9.17
N ASN A 61 16.79 18.01 -9.37
CA ASN A 61 16.11 18.63 -10.49
C ASN A 61 14.82 19.31 -10.01
N ASP A 62 14.26 20.17 -10.86
CA ASP A 62 13.07 20.97 -10.57
C ASP A 62 11.76 20.28 -10.99
N TYR A 63 11.78 19.00 -11.39
CA TYR A 63 10.57 18.28 -11.77
C TYR A 63 9.75 17.94 -10.54
N LEU A 64 8.45 18.25 -10.62
CA LEU A 64 7.48 17.95 -9.57
C LEU A 64 6.58 16.81 -10.04
N LEU A 65 6.31 15.86 -9.14
CA LEU A 65 5.22 14.90 -9.30
C LEU A 65 3.96 15.47 -8.63
N GLN A 66 3.56 16.66 -9.09
CA GLN A 66 2.38 17.38 -8.65
C GLN A 66 1.82 18.20 -9.82
N TYR A 67 0.50 18.27 -9.93
CA TYR A 67 -0.17 19.27 -10.77
C TYR A 67 -0.74 20.40 -9.91
N SER A 68 -0.97 21.54 -10.56
CA SER A 68 -1.61 22.68 -9.91
C SER A 68 -3.08 22.35 -9.64
N ARG A 69 -3.52 22.63 -8.42
CA ARG A 69 -4.93 22.59 -8.03
C ARG A 69 -5.69 23.63 -8.84
N ASP A 70 -6.81 23.21 -9.42
CA ASP A 70 -7.65 24.08 -10.23
C ASP A 70 -8.84 24.62 -9.43
N GLN A 71 -9.80 25.22 -10.13
CA GLN A 71 -11.01 25.80 -9.53
C GLN A 71 -11.95 24.77 -8.86
N PHE A 72 -11.76 23.47 -9.11
CA PHE A 72 -12.59 22.40 -8.56
C PHE A 72 -11.99 21.79 -7.29
N TYR A 73 -10.73 22.10 -6.98
CA TYR A 73 -10.09 21.65 -5.74
C TYR A 73 -10.81 22.21 -4.51
N ASP A 74 -11.08 21.32 -3.54
CA ASP A 74 -11.74 21.65 -2.27
C ASP A 74 -13.09 22.39 -2.46
N LYS A 75 -13.83 21.98 -3.49
CA LYS A 75 -15.19 22.47 -3.76
C LYS A 75 -16.23 21.38 -3.54
N PRO A 76 -17.37 21.73 -2.92
CA PRO A 76 -18.57 20.90 -2.94
C PRO A 76 -18.92 20.46 -4.37
N ILE A 77 -19.17 19.17 -4.56
CA ILE A 77 -19.67 18.66 -5.85
C ILE A 77 -21.18 18.91 -5.90
N THR A 78 -21.62 19.66 -6.91
CA THR A 78 -23.05 19.79 -7.20
C THR A 78 -23.50 18.62 -8.06
N ILE A 79 -24.49 17.88 -7.61
CA ILE A 79 -25.06 16.73 -8.33
C ILE A 79 -25.95 17.27 -9.45
N PRO A 80 -25.63 17.03 -10.74
CA PRO A 80 -26.49 17.43 -11.85
C PRO A 80 -27.87 16.76 -11.79
N ASP A 81 -28.89 17.40 -12.37
CA ASP A 81 -30.29 16.92 -12.33
C ASP A 81 -30.50 15.48 -12.88
N GLN A 82 -29.64 15.05 -13.81
CA GLN A 82 -29.68 13.72 -14.43
C GLN A 82 -28.62 12.77 -13.86
N SER A 83 -28.18 13.02 -12.63
CA SER A 83 -27.12 12.27 -12.00
C SER A 83 -27.43 12.03 -10.53
N SER A 84 -26.74 11.06 -9.98
CA SER A 84 -26.90 10.63 -8.61
C SER A 84 -25.56 10.11 -8.08
N VAL A 85 -25.45 9.98 -6.77
CA VAL A 85 -24.22 9.53 -6.12
C VAL A 85 -24.51 8.42 -5.12
N LEU A 86 -23.87 7.28 -5.31
CA LEU A 86 -23.80 6.20 -4.32
C LEU A 86 -22.42 6.23 -3.65
N VAL A 87 -22.39 6.45 -2.34
CA VAL A 87 -21.17 6.39 -1.52
C VAL A 87 -21.21 5.10 -0.70
N LEU A 88 -20.12 4.35 -0.72
CA LEU A 88 -19.94 3.11 0.04
C LEU A 88 -18.77 3.28 0.99
N SER A 89 -18.96 2.97 2.27
CA SER A 89 -17.92 3.12 3.29
C SER A 89 -17.86 1.90 4.21
N GLY A 90 -16.65 1.45 4.53
CA GLY A 90 -16.41 0.39 5.50
C GLY A 90 -16.00 0.99 6.84
N LEU A 91 -16.70 0.59 7.92
CA LEU A 91 -16.45 1.16 9.24
C LEU A 91 -15.14 0.70 9.88
N LEU A 92 -14.46 -0.29 9.28
CA LEU A 92 -13.13 -0.76 9.66
C LEU A 92 -12.03 -0.37 8.65
N ASP A 93 -12.21 0.71 7.88
CA ASP A 93 -11.21 1.23 6.94
C ASP A 93 -10.21 2.23 7.59
N PRO A 94 -8.95 1.84 7.83
CA PRO A 94 -7.94 2.75 8.41
C PRO A 94 -7.21 3.63 7.40
N GLN A 95 -7.49 3.50 6.10
CA GLN A 95 -6.90 4.33 5.05
C GLN A 95 -7.84 5.46 4.66
N THR A 96 -9.12 5.15 4.46
CA THR A 96 -10.19 6.12 4.17
C THR A 96 -11.25 6.09 5.26
N VAL A 97 -10.86 6.62 6.42
CA VAL A 97 -11.67 6.62 7.67
C VAL A 97 -13.11 7.09 7.42
N PRO A 98 -14.14 6.40 7.95
CA PRO A 98 -15.56 6.66 7.66
C PRO A 98 -16.01 8.10 7.81
N LYS A 99 -15.45 8.84 8.78
CA LYS A 99 -15.78 10.26 8.98
C LYS A 99 -15.56 11.10 7.71
N TYR A 100 -14.54 10.77 6.91
CA TYR A 100 -14.26 11.49 5.66
C TYR A 100 -15.24 11.11 4.54
N ALA A 101 -15.75 9.86 4.52
CA ALA A 101 -16.83 9.48 3.61
C ALA A 101 -18.13 10.23 3.96
N ARG A 102 -18.44 10.39 5.25
CA ARG A 102 -19.57 11.20 5.74
C ARG A 102 -19.40 12.67 5.36
N TYR A 103 -18.22 13.27 5.60
CA TYR A 103 -17.94 14.65 5.21
C TYR A 103 -18.06 14.86 3.70
N GLN A 104 -17.53 13.93 2.90
CA GLN A 104 -17.67 13.97 1.44
C GLN A 104 -19.14 13.88 1.03
N PHE A 105 -19.89 12.93 1.58
CA PHE A 105 -21.32 12.77 1.34
C PHE A 105 -22.11 14.03 1.69
N ASP A 106 -21.87 14.60 2.88
CA ASP A 106 -22.54 15.82 3.36
C ASP A 106 -22.20 17.04 2.51
N SER A 107 -20.96 17.12 2.01
CA SER A 107 -20.52 18.21 1.14
C SER A 107 -21.22 18.25 -0.21
N PHE A 108 -21.78 17.14 -0.71
CA PHE A 108 -22.47 17.13 -2.00
C PHE A 108 -23.73 17.99 -1.98
N VAL A 109 -23.85 18.89 -2.96
CA VAL A 109 -25.02 19.75 -3.15
C VAL A 109 -26.02 19.01 -4.03
N GLY A 110 -27.14 18.59 -3.44
CA GLY A 110 -28.18 17.82 -4.11
C GLY A 110 -28.71 16.69 -3.22
N THR A 111 -29.90 16.20 -3.53
CA THR A 111 -30.60 15.16 -2.74
C THR A 111 -30.52 13.77 -3.36
N ALA A 112 -30.15 13.66 -4.64
CA ALA A 112 -30.00 12.39 -5.36
C ALA A 112 -28.70 11.66 -4.93
N LYS A 113 -28.55 11.40 -3.64
CA LYS A 113 -27.37 10.75 -3.06
C LYS A 113 -27.77 9.76 -1.98
N ARG A 114 -27.01 8.66 -1.86
CA ARG A 114 -27.16 7.68 -0.77
C ARG A 114 -25.79 7.21 -0.28
N LEU A 115 -25.63 7.19 1.04
CA LEU A 115 -24.50 6.58 1.73
C LEU A 115 -24.93 5.22 2.27
N VAL A 116 -24.12 4.19 2.02
CA VAL A 116 -24.26 2.87 2.65
C VAL A 116 -22.97 2.56 3.39
N GLU A 117 -23.10 2.29 4.69
CA GLU A 117 -21.98 1.96 5.56
C GLU A 117 -22.02 0.47 5.92
N PHE A 118 -20.85 -0.17 5.92
CA PHE A 118 -20.68 -1.58 6.24
C PHE A 118 -19.88 -1.71 7.54
N GLU A 119 -20.51 -2.25 8.57
CA GLU A 119 -19.95 -2.30 9.92
C GLU A 119 -18.60 -3.00 10.01
N TYR A 120 -18.42 -4.07 9.23
CA TYR A 120 -17.22 -4.93 9.31
C TYR A 120 -16.39 -4.93 8.02
N SER A 121 -16.52 -3.90 7.18
CA SER A 121 -15.75 -3.82 5.93
C SER A 121 -14.47 -3.00 6.09
N ALA A 122 -13.36 -3.54 5.59
CA ALA A 122 -12.06 -2.88 5.54
C ALA A 122 -11.91 -1.97 4.30
N HIS A 123 -10.70 -1.44 4.12
CA HIS A 123 -10.36 -0.60 2.96
C HIS A 123 -10.70 -1.27 1.62
N GLY A 124 -11.22 -0.49 0.67
CA GLY A 124 -11.71 -1.03 -0.59
C GLY A 124 -13.01 -1.81 -0.38
N THR A 125 -13.99 -1.18 0.27
CA THR A 125 -15.29 -1.77 0.67
C THR A 125 -16.01 -2.53 -0.43
N VAL A 126 -15.85 -2.14 -1.70
CA VAL A 126 -16.41 -2.89 -2.84
C VAL A 126 -15.94 -4.35 -2.85
N LEU A 127 -14.70 -4.61 -2.45
CA LEU A 127 -14.10 -5.95 -2.41
C LEU A 127 -14.24 -6.62 -1.04
N ASN A 128 -14.43 -5.84 0.02
CA ASN A 128 -14.37 -6.32 1.41
C ASN A 128 -15.70 -6.20 2.18
N SER A 129 -16.80 -5.86 1.50
CA SER A 129 -18.13 -5.93 2.11
C SER A 129 -18.59 -7.39 2.28
N PRO A 130 -19.63 -7.67 3.08
CA PRO A 130 -20.08 -9.04 3.32
C PRO A 130 -20.32 -9.80 2.00
N PRO A 131 -19.83 -11.05 1.86
CA PRO A 131 -20.09 -11.85 0.67
C PRO A 131 -21.57 -12.23 0.59
N VAL A 132 -22.13 -12.17 -0.61
CA VAL A 132 -23.51 -12.62 -0.88
C VAL A 132 -23.50 -14.02 -1.49
N ASP A 133 -22.47 -14.33 -2.28
CA ASP A 133 -22.17 -15.64 -2.84
C ASP A 133 -20.64 -15.83 -2.97
N TYR A 134 -20.19 -16.81 -3.74
CA TYR A 134 -18.76 -17.12 -3.93
C TYR A 134 -17.99 -16.05 -4.72
N ASP A 135 -18.69 -15.28 -5.56
CA ASP A 135 -18.07 -14.40 -6.56
C ASP A 135 -18.42 -12.90 -6.35
N SER A 136 -19.32 -12.59 -5.41
CA SER A 136 -19.87 -11.25 -5.23
C SER A 136 -20.00 -10.84 -3.77
N THR A 137 -19.79 -9.55 -3.54
CA THR A 137 -20.00 -8.90 -2.24
C THR A 137 -21.26 -8.05 -2.27
N CYS A 138 -21.80 -7.71 -1.11
CA CYS A 138 -22.99 -6.88 -1.03
C CYS A 138 -22.79 -5.51 -1.70
N ALA A 139 -21.62 -4.90 -1.56
CA ALA A 139 -21.28 -3.66 -2.24
C ALA A 139 -21.35 -3.81 -3.78
N VAL A 140 -20.90 -4.93 -4.33
CA VAL A 140 -21.04 -5.23 -5.76
C VAL A 140 -22.52 -5.35 -6.15
N MET A 141 -23.34 -6.02 -5.32
CA MET A 141 -24.79 -6.13 -5.54
C MET A 141 -25.50 -4.76 -5.49
N LEU A 142 -25.12 -3.88 -4.56
CA LEU A 142 -25.65 -2.51 -4.49
C LEU A 142 -25.29 -1.70 -5.75
N ILE A 143 -24.05 -1.82 -6.23
CA ILE A 143 -23.62 -1.16 -7.47
C ILE A 143 -24.42 -1.69 -8.66
N ALA A 144 -24.59 -3.01 -8.76
CA ALA A 144 -25.40 -3.62 -9.81
C ALA A 144 -26.86 -3.13 -9.76
N SER A 145 -27.46 -3.08 -8.56
CA SER A 145 -28.81 -2.55 -8.37
C SER A 145 -28.90 -1.06 -8.73
N TYR A 146 -27.93 -0.25 -8.32
CA TYR A 146 -27.84 1.17 -8.68
C TYR A 146 -27.84 1.38 -10.20
N ILE A 147 -27.10 0.55 -10.94
CA ILE A 147 -27.06 0.60 -12.41
C ILE A 147 -28.41 0.14 -13.00
N GLN A 148 -28.98 -0.97 -12.50
CA GLN A 148 -30.26 -1.50 -12.98
C GLN A 148 -31.44 -0.55 -12.75
N GLN A 149 -31.34 0.33 -11.74
CA GLN A 149 -32.35 1.32 -11.41
C GLN A 149 -32.05 2.70 -12.04
N ASP A 150 -31.20 2.76 -13.06
CA ASP A 150 -30.82 3.99 -13.78
C ASP A 150 -30.31 5.10 -12.84
N GLY A 151 -29.57 4.73 -11.79
CA GLY A 151 -29.06 5.65 -10.78
C GLY A 151 -30.08 6.07 -9.72
N ASN A 152 -31.31 5.56 -9.73
CA ASN A 152 -32.30 5.91 -8.70
C ASN A 152 -31.91 5.34 -7.33
N VAL A 153 -31.26 6.18 -6.51
CA VAL A 153 -30.73 5.81 -5.18
C VAL A 153 -31.80 5.33 -4.19
N ASN A 154 -33.06 5.71 -4.41
CA ASN A 154 -34.19 5.30 -3.57
C ASN A 154 -34.75 3.92 -3.96
N ALA A 155 -34.43 3.44 -5.16
CA ALA A 155 -34.88 2.14 -5.67
C ALA A 155 -33.81 1.04 -5.55
N ILE A 156 -32.61 1.37 -5.02
CA ILE A 156 -31.55 0.39 -4.80
C ILE A 156 -32.04 -0.68 -3.81
N GLU A 157 -31.98 -1.93 -4.26
CA GLU A 157 -32.20 -3.12 -3.44
C GLU A 157 -31.02 -3.27 -2.49
N SER A 158 -31.26 -3.08 -1.19
CA SER A 158 -30.20 -3.05 -0.17
C SER A 158 -30.38 -4.13 0.89
N SER A 159 -31.08 -5.22 0.57
CA SER A 159 -31.32 -6.32 1.52
C SER A 159 -30.02 -6.94 2.02
N CYS A 160 -29.00 -7.05 1.16
CA CYS A 160 -27.70 -7.59 1.54
C CYS A 160 -26.96 -6.72 2.56
N ALA A 161 -27.24 -5.42 2.62
CA ALA A 161 -26.59 -4.48 3.53
C ALA A 161 -27.19 -4.56 4.95
N LEU A 162 -28.38 -5.15 5.06
CA LEU A 162 -29.06 -5.44 6.34
C LEU A 162 -28.57 -6.74 6.97
N VAL A 163 -27.67 -7.46 6.30
CA VAL A 163 -27.07 -8.68 6.85
C VAL A 163 -26.03 -8.27 7.90
N SER A 164 -26.52 -7.96 9.11
CA SER A 164 -25.75 -7.91 10.36
C SER A 164 -25.32 -9.32 10.83
N GLY A 165 -25.51 -10.35 10.00
CA GLY A 165 -25.22 -11.74 10.32
C GLY A 165 -24.07 -12.24 9.46
N THR A 166 -22.93 -12.49 10.08
CA THR A 166 -21.78 -13.15 9.47
C THR A 166 -22.21 -14.41 8.68
N PRO A 167 -21.78 -14.63 7.42
CA PRO A 167 -21.99 -15.91 6.75
C PRO A 167 -21.08 -17.03 7.30
N TYR A 168 -20.43 -16.81 8.44
CA TYR A 168 -19.74 -17.83 9.20
C TYR A 168 -20.11 -17.68 10.68
N GLU A 169 -20.53 -18.78 11.30
CA GLU A 169 -20.70 -18.98 12.75
C GLU A 169 -19.37 -18.84 13.53
N THR A 170 -18.57 -17.84 13.24
CA THR A 170 -17.70 -17.27 14.26
C THR A 170 -18.42 -16.04 14.73
N ASN A 171 -19.03 -16.15 15.92
CA ASN A 171 -19.25 -15.04 16.84
C ASN A 171 -17.92 -14.31 17.03
N ILE A 172 -17.48 -13.54 16.04
CA ILE A 172 -16.54 -12.47 16.30
C ILE A 172 -17.43 -11.44 16.99
N MET A 173 -17.46 -11.51 18.31
CA MET A 173 -17.73 -10.34 19.12
C MET A 173 -16.64 -9.31 18.76
N VAL A 174 -16.83 -8.64 17.62
CA VAL A 174 -15.96 -7.57 17.12
C VAL A 174 -16.09 -6.36 18.03
N ASP A 175 -17.19 -6.28 18.77
CA ASP A 175 -17.31 -5.38 19.91
C ASP A 175 -16.66 -6.02 21.15
N VAL A 176 -15.76 -5.26 21.78
CA VAL A 176 -15.08 -5.56 23.05
C VAL A 176 -14.00 -6.67 23.05
N THR A 177 -14.16 -7.82 22.36
CA THR A 177 -13.23 -8.95 22.59
C THR A 177 -12.06 -9.12 21.61
N MET A 178 -12.14 -8.64 20.37
CA MET A 178 -11.02 -8.80 19.43
C MET A 178 -9.88 -7.80 19.68
N PHE A 179 -10.19 -6.63 20.25
CA PHE A 179 -9.21 -5.59 20.58
C PHE A 179 -9.02 -5.38 22.08
N GLY A 180 -9.87 -5.95 22.94
CA GLY A 180 -9.74 -5.88 24.40
C GLY A 180 -9.68 -4.46 24.95
N ILE A 181 -10.33 -3.50 24.29
CA ILE A 181 -10.26 -2.08 24.61
C ILE A 181 -11.69 -1.58 24.83
N GLU A 182 -11.98 -1.17 26.07
CA GLU A 182 -13.10 -0.28 26.34
C GLU A 182 -12.81 1.05 25.63
N LEU A 183 -13.74 1.51 24.81
CA LEU A 183 -13.61 2.78 24.09
C LEU A 183 -14.29 3.88 24.90
N ASP A 184 -13.57 4.97 25.19
CA ASP A 184 -14.14 6.22 25.74
C ASP A 184 -14.90 7.03 24.67
N SER A 185 -14.87 6.56 23.42
CA SER A 185 -15.57 7.16 22.29
C SER A 185 -16.29 6.10 21.46
N THR A 186 -17.38 6.48 20.80
CA THR A 186 -18.03 5.62 19.79
C THR A 186 -17.27 5.61 18.46
N ASN A 187 -16.09 6.23 18.39
CA ASN A 187 -15.30 6.38 17.16
C ASN A 187 -13.92 5.72 17.34
N THR A 188 -13.77 4.52 16.81
CA THR A 188 -12.53 3.72 16.82
C THR A 188 -11.31 4.44 16.23
N TYR A 189 -11.48 5.56 15.52
CA TYR A 189 -10.39 6.35 14.95
C TYR A 189 -10.04 7.60 15.77
N GLU A 190 -10.80 7.91 16.83
CA GLU A 190 -10.63 9.10 17.65
C GLU A 190 -10.76 8.74 19.14
N GLY A 191 -9.68 8.83 19.89
CA GLY A 191 -9.66 8.56 21.32
C GLY A 191 -8.25 8.26 21.81
N ALA A 192 -8.01 8.44 23.11
CA ALA A 192 -6.80 7.91 23.73
C ALA A 192 -7.03 6.41 24.05
N PRO A 193 -6.08 5.52 23.75
CA PRO A 193 -6.18 4.14 24.19
C PRO A 193 -6.25 4.11 25.72
N LEU A 194 -7.28 3.47 26.30
CA LEU A 194 -7.44 3.36 27.75
C LEU A 194 -6.41 2.42 28.41
N GLY A 195 -5.61 1.71 27.60
CA GLY A 195 -4.53 0.85 28.06
C GLY A 195 -3.89 0.08 26.89
N GLN A 196 -2.76 -0.58 27.17
CA GLN A 196 -2.20 -1.57 26.25
C GLN A 196 -2.89 -2.92 26.49
N PHE A 197 -3.36 -3.56 25.43
CA PHE A 197 -3.84 -4.93 25.50
C PHE A 197 -2.66 -5.87 25.75
N GLU A 198 -2.59 -6.49 26.93
CA GLU A 198 -1.72 -7.64 27.15
C GLU A 198 -2.42 -8.88 26.58
N ALA A 199 -1.96 -9.32 25.40
CA ALA A 199 -2.50 -10.52 24.80
C ALA A 199 -2.37 -11.72 25.76
N PRO A 200 -3.44 -12.50 26.00
CA PRO A 200 -3.31 -13.74 26.73
C PRO A 200 -2.30 -14.63 26.00
N SER A 201 -1.48 -15.37 26.75
CA SER A 201 -0.32 -16.13 26.26
C SER A 201 -0.61 -17.12 25.11
N ILE A 202 -1.88 -17.43 24.89
CA ILE A 202 -2.43 -18.25 23.80
C ILE A 202 -2.57 -17.51 22.45
N LEU A 203 -2.71 -16.18 22.45
CA LEU A 203 -2.74 -15.34 21.23
C LEU A 203 -1.36 -14.82 20.83
N ALA A 204 -0.42 -14.73 21.79
CA ALA A 204 0.97 -14.36 21.54
C ALA A 204 1.71 -15.35 20.61
N SER A 205 1.18 -16.57 20.41
CA SER A 205 1.70 -17.56 19.46
C SER A 205 1.17 -17.39 18.03
N ILE A 206 0.19 -16.52 17.79
CA ILE A 206 -0.23 -16.15 16.42
C ILE A 206 0.59 -14.94 16.01
N ASP A 207 1.90 -15.15 15.85
CA ASP A 207 2.80 -14.20 15.21
C ASP A 207 2.43 -14.20 13.72
N TYR A 208 1.56 -13.26 13.31
CA TYR A 208 1.28 -13.01 11.90
C TYR A 208 2.51 -12.32 11.30
N SER A 209 3.55 -13.13 11.10
CA SER A 209 4.70 -12.84 10.29
C SER A 209 4.20 -12.55 8.87
N TYR A 210 3.87 -11.29 8.58
CA TYR A 210 3.87 -10.75 7.22
C TYR A 210 5.33 -10.66 6.77
N THR A 211 5.92 -11.84 6.61
CA THR A 211 7.21 -12.00 5.99
C THR A 211 7.08 -11.57 4.55
N PHE A 212 7.64 -10.40 4.24
CA PHE A 212 8.07 -10.00 2.91
C PHE A 212 9.20 -10.93 2.43
N ILE A 213 9.02 -12.26 2.49
CA ILE A 213 9.91 -13.27 1.92
C ILE A 213 9.54 -13.39 0.45
N GLN A 214 9.88 -12.39 -0.34
CA GLN A 214 10.06 -12.64 -1.77
C GLN A 214 11.13 -11.77 -2.45
N ALA A 215 11.89 -10.95 -1.71
CA ALA A 215 12.91 -10.11 -2.32
C ALA A 215 14.36 -10.33 -1.83
N ARG A 216 14.58 -11.09 -0.74
CA ARG A 216 15.91 -11.19 -0.13
C ARG A 216 16.73 -12.41 -0.61
N ASN A 217 16.08 -13.52 -0.93
CA ASN A 217 16.78 -14.79 -1.21
C ASN A 217 17.41 -14.85 -2.60
N TYR A 218 16.84 -14.17 -3.60
CA TYR A 218 17.42 -14.15 -4.95
C TYR A 218 18.72 -13.33 -5.03
N ARG A 219 18.89 -12.32 -4.17
CA ARG A 219 20.08 -11.46 -4.19
C ARG A 219 21.34 -12.21 -3.78
N ILE A 220 21.24 -13.07 -2.76
CA ILE A 220 22.37 -13.89 -2.31
C ILE A 220 22.71 -14.94 -3.38
N ALA A 221 21.71 -15.62 -3.94
CA ALA A 221 21.92 -16.59 -5.02
C ALA A 221 22.57 -15.96 -6.26
N MET A 222 22.15 -14.75 -6.65
CA MET A 222 22.72 -14.02 -7.78
C MET A 222 24.17 -13.58 -7.52
N ILE A 223 24.48 -13.08 -6.32
CA ILE A 223 25.86 -12.70 -5.96
C ILE A 223 26.78 -13.92 -6.00
N VAL A 224 26.35 -15.05 -5.42
CA VAL A 224 27.12 -16.31 -5.46
C VAL A 224 27.30 -16.78 -6.91
N GLY A 225 26.25 -16.69 -7.74
CA GLY A 225 26.31 -17.02 -9.16
C GLY A 225 27.35 -16.19 -9.92
N TYR A 226 27.36 -14.86 -9.75
CA TYR A 226 28.33 -13.99 -10.41
C TYR A 226 29.77 -14.24 -9.97
N VAL A 227 29.99 -14.52 -8.68
CA VAL A 227 31.33 -14.84 -8.18
C VAL A 227 31.85 -16.14 -8.79
N LEU A 228 31.03 -17.18 -8.87
CA LEU A 228 31.43 -18.47 -9.47
C LEU A 228 31.75 -18.34 -10.96
N VAL A 229 30.95 -17.58 -11.71
CA VAL A 229 31.22 -17.29 -13.13
C VAL A 229 32.50 -16.48 -13.29
N GLY A 230 32.73 -15.47 -12.44
CA GLY A 230 33.97 -14.69 -12.46
C GLY A 230 35.22 -15.53 -12.20
N VAL A 231 35.17 -16.45 -11.24
CA VAL A 231 36.27 -17.38 -10.95
C VAL A 231 36.51 -18.33 -12.13
N LEU A 232 35.46 -18.87 -12.75
CA LEU A 232 35.58 -19.74 -13.92
C LEU A 232 36.20 -19.01 -15.13
N LEU A 233 35.80 -17.77 -15.39
CA LEU A 233 36.40 -16.99 -16.46
C LEU A 233 37.88 -16.70 -16.19
N PHE A 234 38.24 -16.40 -14.94
CA PHE A 234 39.64 -16.17 -14.56
C PHE A 234 40.50 -17.42 -14.70
N THR A 235 39.99 -18.60 -14.32
CA THR A 235 40.72 -19.88 -14.50
C THR A 235 40.88 -20.25 -15.97
N VAL A 236 39.86 -20.03 -16.81
CA VAL A 236 39.96 -20.27 -18.26
C VAL A 236 40.97 -19.32 -18.90
N ILE A 237 40.94 -18.03 -18.56
CA ILE A 237 41.90 -17.04 -19.08
C ILE A 237 43.33 -17.42 -18.70
N THR A 238 43.57 -17.78 -17.44
CA THR A 238 44.91 -18.19 -16.98
C THR A 238 45.38 -19.48 -17.64
N MET A 239 44.50 -20.46 -17.88
CA MET A 239 44.83 -21.67 -18.66
C MET A 239 45.13 -21.35 -20.13
N CYS A 240 44.41 -20.42 -20.75
CA CYS A 240 44.69 -20.00 -22.13
C CYS A 240 46.05 -19.29 -22.22
N ILE A 241 46.36 -18.42 -21.26
CA ILE A 241 47.66 -17.73 -21.19
C ILE A 241 48.79 -18.74 -20.96
N SER A 242 48.61 -19.70 -20.06
CA SER A 242 49.64 -20.72 -19.78
C SER A 242 49.87 -21.65 -20.96
N ARG A 243 48.81 -22.09 -21.66
CA ARG A 243 48.94 -22.88 -22.91
C ARG A 243 49.62 -22.08 -24.02
N ASN A 244 49.29 -20.80 -24.18
CA ASN A 244 49.95 -19.97 -25.19
C ASN A 244 51.44 -19.73 -24.86
N ARG A 245 51.78 -19.58 -23.58
CA ARG A 245 53.19 -19.52 -23.14
C ARG A 245 53.93 -20.83 -23.40
N GLN A 246 53.30 -21.99 -23.10
CA GLN A 246 53.89 -23.30 -23.38
C GLN A 246 54.10 -23.52 -24.89
N LYS A 247 53.15 -23.11 -25.74
CA LYS A 247 53.32 -23.17 -27.19
C LYS A 247 54.50 -22.33 -27.69
N LYS A 248 54.63 -21.08 -27.21
CA LYS A 248 55.77 -20.22 -27.55
C LYS A 248 57.10 -20.83 -27.10
N ASN A 249 57.16 -21.36 -25.88
CA ASN A 249 58.38 -21.98 -25.35
C ASN A 249 58.75 -23.30 -26.08
N ALA A 250 57.77 -24.02 -26.64
CA ALA A 250 58.02 -25.21 -27.45
C ALA A 250 58.50 -24.88 -28.86
N GLU A 251 58.14 -23.72 -29.40
CA GLU A 251 58.58 -23.21 -30.71
C GLU A 251 60.00 -22.63 -30.65
N GLU A 252 60.43 -22.13 -29.49
CA GLU A 252 61.79 -21.63 -29.22
C GLU A 252 62.76 -22.72 -28.72
N ALA A 253 62.33 -23.98 -28.58
CA ALA A 253 63.21 -25.06 -28.15
C ALA A 253 64.28 -25.35 -29.24
N PRO A 254 65.58 -25.25 -28.94
CA PRO A 254 66.62 -25.46 -29.94
C PRO A 254 66.62 -26.92 -30.43
N VAL A 255 66.54 -27.09 -31.75
CA VAL A 255 66.70 -28.39 -32.42
C VAL A 255 68.11 -28.90 -32.16
N LEU A 256 68.23 -29.98 -31.36
CA LEU A 256 69.47 -30.72 -31.22
C LEU A 256 69.80 -31.37 -32.58
N THR A 257 70.71 -30.76 -33.32
CA THR A 257 71.32 -31.39 -34.50
C THR A 257 72.24 -32.54 -34.06
N PRO A 258 72.10 -33.76 -34.60
CA PRO A 258 73.00 -34.85 -34.28
C PRO A 258 74.38 -34.56 -34.88
N SER A 259 75.41 -34.64 -34.04
CA SER A 259 76.82 -34.57 -34.46
C SER A 259 77.14 -35.77 -35.36
N ALA A 260 77.60 -35.49 -36.57
CA ALA A 260 78.17 -36.50 -37.46
C ALA A 260 79.53 -36.95 -36.87
N GLU A 261 79.63 -38.24 -36.52
CA GLU A 261 80.92 -38.90 -36.30
C GLU A 261 81.56 -39.26 -37.65
N VAL A 262 82.88 -39.10 -37.68
CA VAL A 262 83.83 -39.38 -38.77
C VAL A 262 84.04 -40.87 -38.96
#